data_AF-A0A814JW36-F1
#
_entry.id   AF-A0A814JW36-F1
#
_cell.length_a   1.000
_cell.length_b   1.000
_cell.length_c   1.000
_cell.angle_alpha   90.00
_cell.angle_beta   90.00
_cell.angle_gamma   90.00
#
_symmetry.space_group_name_H-M   'P 1'
#
loop_
_entity.id
_entity.type
_entity.pdbx_description
1 polymer ?
#
loop_
_entity_poly.entity_id
_entity_poly.type
_entity_poly.pdbx_seq_one_letter_code
_entity_poly.pdbx_strand_id
1 'polypeptide(L)'
;MLWGNIYYVYMARKLAYKEKRGDVCTMPYGINTPGAFAFIFVKIGRVPIAIVALIIGTALGWATSTNEAQDVRDASKLVKPYAPVFPVQGMFENMNRLGPYLSIIIPTGISIAIGTIQCVESAKRAGDFYPTREAMFADGVGTILASLFGSILGMTVYIGHPAYKRMGARQAYSVINCLAYAPLCFFGIIALFIRIIAVVAVNPVIIFIGLFMCAETLAITPPRHYIAFLLGLTPVVADWARGTIINGVAVAYLNVTLPNVDFAQNVTPHITDFSYHGLSNLAGGSLLQCILITAILMYMIDRKFIRGALWSFLAGLLSFFGLIHSSNLGILYKQTDDGWRFTVGYAMMILLFILCEIAQRWKWIEGPESEPDDLSSEEWHEWNRMQQSNKESQRF
;
A
#
# COMPACT_ATOMS: atom_id res chain seq x y z
N MET A 1 -5.83 -15.10 -9.16
CA MET A 1 -4.42 -15.56 -9.23
C MET A 1 -4.07 -16.26 -10.55
N LEU A 2 -4.86 -17.25 -10.99
CA LEU A 2 -4.55 -18.06 -12.18
C LEU A 2 -4.32 -17.23 -13.46
N TRP A 3 -5.26 -16.33 -13.79
CA TRP A 3 -5.19 -15.45 -14.97
C TRP A 3 -3.85 -14.72 -15.10
N GLY A 4 -3.51 -13.87 -14.13
CA GLY A 4 -2.31 -13.05 -14.23
C GLY A 4 -1.05 -13.90 -14.23
N ASN A 5 -0.98 -14.98 -13.43
CA ASN A 5 0.18 -15.87 -13.47
C ASN A 5 0.38 -16.48 -14.87
N ILE A 6 -0.67 -16.97 -15.52
CA ILE A 6 -0.58 -17.47 -16.89
C ILE A 6 -0.13 -16.37 -17.86
N TYR A 7 -0.72 -15.17 -17.74
CA TYR A 7 -0.42 -14.05 -18.63
C TYR A 7 1.02 -13.54 -18.48
N TYR A 8 1.53 -13.38 -17.26
CA TYR A 8 2.91 -12.96 -17.03
C TYR A 8 3.92 -14.04 -17.42
N VAL A 9 3.58 -15.33 -17.33
CA VAL A 9 4.40 -16.40 -17.92
C VAL A 9 4.45 -16.28 -19.43
N TYR A 10 3.32 -15.98 -20.08
CA TYR A 10 3.29 -15.69 -21.51
C TYR A 10 4.16 -14.48 -21.88
N MET A 11 4.09 -13.39 -21.12
CA MET A 11 4.95 -12.22 -21.32
C MET A 11 6.44 -12.58 -21.18
N ALA A 12 6.80 -13.36 -20.15
CA ALA A 12 8.18 -13.81 -19.93
C ALA A 12 8.69 -14.70 -21.06
N ARG A 13 7.84 -15.59 -21.58
CA ARG A 13 8.16 -16.43 -22.76
C ARG A 13 8.36 -15.60 -24.03
N LYS A 14 7.48 -14.63 -24.28
CA LYS A 14 7.59 -13.68 -25.40
C LYS A 14 8.90 -12.91 -25.33
N LEU A 15 9.28 -12.43 -24.14
CA LEU A 15 10.53 -11.72 -23.91
C LEU A 15 11.75 -12.63 -24.11
N ALA A 16 11.74 -13.83 -23.51
CA ALA A 16 12.81 -14.81 -23.65
C ALA A 16 13.07 -15.22 -25.10
N TYR A 17 12.00 -15.41 -25.88
CA TYR A 17 12.10 -15.71 -27.31
C TYR A 17 12.70 -14.55 -28.09
N LYS A 18 12.27 -13.32 -27.81
CA LYS A 18 12.78 -12.10 -28.46
C LYS A 18 14.27 -11.86 -28.16
N GLU A 19 14.68 -12.04 -26.91
CA GLU A 19 16.06 -11.80 -26.47
C GLU A 19 16.98 -13.03 -26.60
N LYS A 20 16.43 -14.19 -27.00
CA LYS A 20 17.15 -15.48 -27.07
C LYS A 20 17.84 -15.84 -25.74
N ARG A 21 17.15 -15.58 -24.62
CA ARG A 21 17.66 -15.74 -23.26
C ARG A 21 16.87 -16.77 -22.47
N GLY A 22 17.57 -17.65 -21.76
CA GLY A 22 16.97 -18.70 -20.89
C GLY A 22 16.79 -18.28 -19.43
N ASP A 23 17.29 -17.11 -19.05
CA ASP A 23 17.32 -16.59 -17.67
C ASP A 23 16.19 -15.59 -17.37
N VAL A 24 15.27 -15.36 -18.31
CA VAL A 24 14.12 -14.46 -18.11
C VAL A 24 13.22 -15.01 -16.99
N CYS A 25 13.02 -14.19 -15.96
CA CYS A 25 12.17 -14.51 -14.81
C CYS A 25 10.78 -13.93 -15.03
N THR A 26 9.72 -14.64 -14.69
CA THR A 26 8.35 -14.08 -14.72
C THR A 26 8.11 -13.08 -13.59
N MET A 27 7.34 -12.03 -13.84
CA MET A 27 6.89 -11.14 -12.77
C MET A 27 5.90 -11.86 -11.84
N PRO A 28 6.12 -11.85 -10.51
CA PRO A 28 5.25 -12.55 -9.57
C PRO A 28 3.88 -11.87 -9.48
N TYR A 29 2.80 -12.65 -9.47
CA TYR A 29 1.43 -12.11 -9.45
C TYR A 29 0.52 -12.86 -8.48
N GLY A 30 -0.37 -12.16 -7.77
CA GLY A 30 -1.26 -12.80 -6.79
C GLY A 30 -2.00 -11.81 -5.89
N ILE A 31 -2.20 -12.14 -4.60
CA ILE A 31 -2.82 -11.28 -3.56
C ILE A 31 -1.74 -10.55 -2.75
N ASN A 32 -1.98 -9.27 -2.44
CA ASN A 32 -0.97 -8.38 -1.89
C ASN A 32 -0.70 -8.71 -0.44
N THR A 33 0.27 -9.60 -0.23
CA THR A 33 0.87 -9.83 1.07
C THR A 33 2.31 -9.32 1.02
N PRO A 34 2.55 -8.07 1.45
CA PRO A 34 3.88 -7.62 1.87
C PRO A 34 4.54 -8.65 2.83
N GLY A 35 3.70 -9.43 3.53
CA GLY A 35 4.01 -10.68 4.24
C GLY A 35 5.09 -11.56 3.60
N ALA A 36 5.03 -11.80 2.29
CA ALA A 36 5.91 -12.73 1.61
C ALA A 36 7.41 -12.33 1.64
N PHE A 37 7.74 -11.05 1.85
CA PHE A 37 9.12 -10.56 1.74
C PHE A 37 9.99 -10.74 2.99
N ALA A 38 9.39 -10.71 4.20
CA ALA A 38 10.15 -11.06 5.42
C ALA A 38 10.67 -12.51 5.37
N PHE A 39 10.03 -13.38 4.58
CA PHE A 39 10.50 -14.75 4.35
C PHE A 39 11.74 -14.84 3.46
N ILE A 40 12.20 -13.76 2.82
CA ILE A 40 13.26 -13.86 1.79
C ILE A 40 14.60 -13.30 2.27
N PHE A 41 14.59 -12.18 3.01
CA PHE A 41 15.80 -11.38 3.20
C PHE A 41 16.61 -11.65 4.46
N VAL A 42 16.02 -12.25 5.49
CA VAL A 42 16.73 -12.61 6.71
C VAL A 42 16.67 -14.12 6.87
N LYS A 43 17.83 -14.77 6.92
CA LYS A 43 17.94 -16.24 7.02
C LYS A 43 18.80 -16.61 8.22
N ILE A 44 18.38 -17.66 8.93
CA ILE A 44 19.24 -18.39 9.86
C ILE A 44 19.66 -19.66 9.11
N GLY A 45 20.88 -19.66 8.59
CA GLY A 45 21.37 -20.72 7.70
C GLY A 45 20.56 -20.79 6.39
N ARG A 46 19.87 -21.91 6.17
CA ARG A 46 19.01 -22.12 4.98
C ARG A 46 17.54 -21.76 5.19
N VAL A 47 17.14 -21.41 6.42
CA VAL A 47 15.72 -21.18 6.77
C VAL A 47 15.44 -19.68 6.88
N PRO A 48 14.39 -19.18 6.20
CA PRO A 48 13.84 -17.85 6.45
C PRO A 48 13.56 -17.56 7.92
N ILE A 49 14.00 -16.40 8.43
CA ILE A 49 13.76 -16.01 9.82
C ILE A 49 12.26 -15.92 10.13
N ALA A 50 11.44 -15.53 9.15
CA ALA A 50 10.00 -15.46 9.33
C ALA A 50 9.38 -16.86 9.53
N ILE A 51 9.94 -17.93 8.96
CA ILE A 51 9.51 -19.31 9.27
C ILE A 51 9.89 -19.66 10.70
N VAL A 52 11.10 -19.31 11.13
CA VAL A 52 11.54 -19.53 12.51
C VAL A 52 10.63 -18.78 13.49
N ALA A 53 10.36 -17.50 13.23
CA ALA A 53 9.45 -16.68 14.02
C ALA A 53 8.01 -17.24 14.03
N LEU A 54 7.53 -17.76 12.90
CA LEU A 54 6.22 -18.40 12.80
C LEU A 54 6.14 -19.66 13.66
N ILE A 55 7.16 -20.53 13.62
CA ILE A 55 7.21 -21.76 14.40
C ILE A 55 7.28 -21.45 15.89
N ILE A 56 8.22 -20.59 16.30
CA ILE A 56 8.39 -20.22 17.70
C ILE A 56 7.15 -19.50 18.23
N GLY A 57 6.63 -18.51 17.48
CA GLY A 57 5.44 -17.76 17.87
C GLY A 57 4.19 -18.63 17.93
N THR A 58 4.06 -19.62 17.04
CA THR A 58 2.98 -20.61 17.12
C THR A 58 3.12 -21.49 18.35
N ALA A 59 4.31 -22.03 18.62
CA ALA A 59 4.57 -22.82 19.82
C ALA A 59 4.26 -22.05 21.12
N LEU A 60 4.65 -20.77 21.18
CA LEU A 60 4.30 -19.87 22.29
C LEU A 60 2.80 -19.60 22.36
N GLY A 61 2.12 -19.39 21.23
CA GLY A 61 0.67 -19.18 21.20
C GLY A 61 -0.12 -20.37 21.77
N TRP A 62 0.34 -21.60 21.50
CA TRP A 62 -0.21 -22.81 22.11
C TRP A 62 0.17 -22.94 23.60
N ALA A 63 1.42 -22.66 23.97
CA ALA A 63 1.87 -22.75 25.36
C ALA A 63 1.20 -21.71 26.28
N THR A 64 0.84 -20.55 25.76
CA THR A 64 0.17 -19.46 26.50
C THR A 64 -1.35 -19.52 26.45
N SER A 65 -1.93 -20.54 25.82
CA SER A 65 -3.39 -20.66 25.58
C SER A 65 -4.00 -19.48 24.80
N THR A 66 -3.19 -18.75 24.02
CA THR A 66 -3.69 -17.74 23.09
C THR A 66 -4.36 -18.40 21.87
N ASN A 67 -3.95 -19.62 21.54
CA ASN A 67 -4.62 -20.46 20.56
C ASN A 67 -5.51 -21.49 21.26
N GLU A 68 -6.78 -21.56 20.86
CA GLU A 68 -7.72 -22.53 21.37
C GLU A 68 -7.84 -23.74 20.44
N ALA A 69 -7.80 -24.95 21.01
CA ALA A 69 -8.02 -26.17 20.23
C ALA A 69 -9.43 -26.21 19.60
N GLN A 70 -10.40 -25.48 20.17
CA GLN A 70 -11.74 -25.38 19.64
C GLN A 70 -11.78 -24.64 18.30
N ASP A 71 -11.07 -23.51 18.19
CA ASP A 71 -10.94 -22.74 16.95
C ASP A 71 -10.37 -23.58 15.79
N VAL A 72 -9.39 -24.43 16.08
CA VAL A 72 -8.81 -25.34 15.07
C VAL A 72 -9.81 -26.43 14.68
N ARG A 73 -10.57 -26.97 15.64
CA ARG A 73 -11.65 -27.94 15.35
C ARG A 73 -12.78 -27.31 14.54
N ASP A 74 -13.09 -26.05 14.75
CA ASP A 74 -14.12 -25.37 13.99
C ASP A 74 -13.62 -25.00 12.59
N ALA A 75 -12.35 -24.62 12.45
CA ALA A 75 -11.74 -24.40 11.14
C ALA A 75 -11.55 -25.69 10.34
N SER A 76 -11.33 -26.84 10.98
CA SER A 76 -11.23 -28.12 10.27
C SER A 76 -12.54 -28.50 9.58
N LYS A 77 -13.69 -28.08 10.10
CA LYS A 77 -15.02 -28.24 9.45
C LYS A 77 -15.15 -27.43 8.17
N LEU A 78 -14.32 -26.40 7.98
CA LEU A 78 -14.27 -25.62 6.74
C LEU A 78 -13.46 -26.33 5.66
N VAL A 79 -12.76 -27.42 5.95
CA VAL A 79 -11.99 -28.18 4.97
C VAL A 79 -12.95 -29.07 4.16
N LYS A 80 -13.36 -28.56 3.01
CA LYS A 80 -14.24 -29.22 2.06
C LYS A 80 -13.99 -28.64 0.66
N PRO A 81 -14.35 -29.35 -0.42
CA PRO A 81 -14.25 -28.78 -1.76
C PRO A 81 -15.19 -27.57 -1.89
N TYR A 82 -14.65 -26.46 -2.36
CA TYR A 82 -15.34 -25.24 -2.74
C TYR A 82 -15.24 -25.09 -4.26
N ALA A 83 -16.38 -24.96 -4.92
CA ALA A 83 -16.41 -24.55 -6.31
C ALA A 83 -16.22 -23.02 -6.42
N PRO A 84 -15.67 -22.52 -7.53
CA PRO A 84 -15.73 -21.09 -7.84
C PRO A 84 -17.19 -20.62 -7.81
N VAL A 85 -17.48 -19.61 -7.00
CA VAL A 85 -18.80 -18.98 -6.95
C VAL A 85 -18.74 -17.67 -7.72
N PHE A 86 -19.80 -17.37 -8.46
CA PHE A 86 -19.93 -16.15 -9.24
C PHE A 86 -21.11 -15.33 -8.68
N PRO A 87 -20.92 -14.57 -7.59
CA PRO A 87 -22.00 -13.91 -6.86
C PRO A 87 -22.46 -12.61 -7.54
N VAL A 88 -22.89 -12.66 -8.81
CA VAL A 88 -23.27 -11.47 -9.60
C VAL A 88 -24.28 -10.61 -8.88
N GLN A 89 -25.31 -11.23 -8.28
CA GLN A 89 -26.35 -10.52 -7.56
C GLN A 89 -25.77 -9.80 -6.33
N GLY A 90 -25.01 -10.52 -5.50
CA GLY A 90 -24.33 -9.99 -4.32
C GLY A 90 -23.34 -8.85 -4.60
N MET A 91 -22.77 -8.79 -5.82
CA MET A 91 -21.88 -7.69 -6.22
C MET A 91 -22.60 -6.35 -6.38
N PHE A 92 -23.87 -6.38 -6.82
CA PHE A 92 -24.67 -5.18 -7.03
C PHE A 92 -25.64 -4.91 -5.87
N GLU A 93 -25.76 -5.86 -4.94
CA GLU A 93 -26.45 -5.67 -3.67
C GLU A 93 -25.70 -4.61 -2.85
N ASN A 94 -26.41 -3.57 -2.41
CA ASN A 94 -25.88 -2.45 -1.64
C ASN A 94 -25.04 -1.41 -2.41
N MET A 95 -25.19 -1.29 -3.74
CA MET A 95 -24.56 -0.21 -4.52
C MET A 95 -24.92 1.20 -4.01
N ASN A 96 -26.07 1.37 -3.36
CA ASN A 96 -26.47 2.60 -2.68
C ASN A 96 -25.55 3.00 -1.51
N ARG A 97 -24.75 2.07 -0.97
CA ARG A 97 -23.78 2.31 0.11
C ARG A 97 -22.36 2.48 -0.41
N LEU A 98 -22.15 2.50 -1.73
CA LEU A 98 -20.82 2.61 -2.34
C LEU A 98 -20.13 3.93 -1.99
N GLY A 99 -20.92 5.02 -1.87
CA GLY A 99 -20.46 6.37 -1.62
C GLY A 99 -19.29 6.41 -0.63
N PRO A 100 -19.51 6.20 0.67
CA PRO A 100 -18.47 6.26 1.71
C PRO A 100 -17.17 5.48 1.45
N TYR A 101 -17.22 4.42 0.63
CA TYR A 101 -16.07 3.59 0.32
C TYR A 101 -15.24 4.08 -0.87
N LEU A 102 -15.76 5.00 -1.70
CA LEU A 102 -15.03 5.53 -2.87
C LEU A 102 -13.71 6.19 -2.49
N SER A 103 -13.66 6.85 -1.32
CA SER A 103 -12.45 7.47 -0.78
C SER A 103 -11.36 6.46 -0.42
N ILE A 104 -11.69 5.17 -0.28
CA ILE A 104 -10.73 4.08 -0.07
C ILE A 104 -10.51 3.33 -1.38
N ILE A 105 -11.57 3.00 -2.12
CA ILE A 105 -11.52 2.22 -3.36
C ILE A 105 -10.63 2.91 -4.42
N ILE A 106 -10.83 4.21 -4.65
CA ILE A 106 -10.09 4.96 -5.67
C ILE A 106 -8.58 5.01 -5.37
N PRO A 107 -8.11 5.48 -4.18
CA PRO A 107 -6.68 5.41 -3.87
C PRO A 107 -6.13 4.00 -3.86
N THR A 108 -6.86 3.01 -3.35
CA THR A 108 -6.37 1.63 -3.36
C THR A 108 -6.14 1.15 -4.80
N GLY A 109 -7.05 1.44 -5.72
CA GLY A 109 -6.88 1.13 -7.15
C GLY A 109 -5.69 1.86 -7.79
N ILE A 110 -5.51 3.15 -7.49
CA ILE A 110 -4.36 3.94 -7.96
C ILE A 110 -3.04 3.38 -7.40
N SER A 111 -2.99 3.08 -6.11
CA SER A 111 -1.82 2.50 -5.44
C SER A 111 -1.44 1.14 -6.02
N ILE A 112 -2.43 0.31 -6.37
CA ILE A 112 -2.20 -0.96 -7.08
C ILE A 112 -1.57 -0.72 -8.45
N ALA A 113 -2.12 0.23 -9.22
CA ALA A 113 -1.59 0.56 -10.54
C ALA A 113 -0.15 1.10 -10.48
N ILE A 114 0.14 1.98 -9.51
CA ILE A 114 1.50 2.48 -9.22
C ILE A 114 2.41 1.32 -8.79
N GLY A 115 1.92 0.43 -7.92
CA GLY A 115 2.66 -0.77 -7.49
C GLY A 115 3.08 -1.65 -8.67
N THR A 116 2.20 -1.86 -9.64
CA THR A 116 2.53 -2.60 -10.86
C THR A 116 3.62 -1.90 -11.68
N ILE A 117 3.58 -0.56 -11.81
CA ILE A 117 4.64 0.21 -12.48
C ILE A 117 5.99 0.04 -11.74
N GLN A 118 5.99 0.17 -10.41
CA GLN A 118 7.18 -0.01 -9.59
C GLN A 118 7.78 -1.42 -9.75
N CYS A 119 6.94 -2.44 -9.85
CA CYS A 119 7.39 -3.82 -10.05
C CYS A 119 7.98 -4.04 -11.45
N VAL A 120 7.39 -3.44 -12.50
CA VAL A 120 7.95 -3.48 -13.86
C VAL A 120 9.32 -2.79 -13.89
N GLU A 121 9.47 -1.64 -13.23
CA GLU A 121 10.76 -0.95 -13.14
C GLU A 121 11.79 -1.76 -12.32
N SER A 122 11.34 -2.42 -11.25
CA SER A 122 12.18 -3.36 -10.49
C SER A 122 12.67 -4.52 -11.36
N ALA A 123 11.81 -5.09 -12.21
CA ALA A 123 12.18 -6.14 -13.15
C ALA A 123 13.18 -5.67 -14.21
N LYS A 124 12.99 -4.45 -14.72
CA LYS A 124 13.91 -3.79 -15.65
C LYS A 124 15.31 -3.63 -15.07
N ARG A 125 15.42 -3.20 -13.80
CA ARG A 125 16.71 -3.11 -13.09
C ARG A 125 17.39 -4.48 -12.89
N ALA A 126 16.62 -5.57 -12.90
CA ALA A 126 17.15 -6.94 -12.91
C ALA A 126 17.42 -7.50 -14.33
N GLY A 127 17.31 -6.65 -15.36
CA GLY A 127 17.61 -6.98 -16.75
C GLY A 127 16.50 -7.70 -17.52
N ASP A 128 15.24 -7.62 -17.08
CA ASP A 128 14.08 -8.10 -17.84
C ASP A 128 13.13 -6.94 -18.20
N PHE A 129 13.03 -6.63 -19.50
CA PHE A 129 12.31 -5.45 -19.99
C PHE A 129 10.86 -5.78 -20.39
N TYR A 130 9.96 -5.73 -19.40
CA TYR A 130 8.53 -5.94 -19.64
C TYR A 130 7.81 -4.69 -20.14
N PRO A 131 6.87 -4.82 -21.11
CA PRO A 131 6.02 -3.70 -21.52
C PRO A 131 5.07 -3.28 -20.39
N THR A 132 5.24 -2.07 -19.86
CA THR A 132 4.45 -1.53 -18.74
C THR A 132 2.94 -1.52 -19.04
N ARG A 133 2.53 -1.11 -20.25
CA ARG A 133 1.10 -1.06 -20.64
C ARG A 133 0.45 -2.45 -20.65
N GLU A 134 1.15 -3.45 -21.18
CA GLU A 134 0.65 -4.84 -21.18
C GLU A 134 0.54 -5.37 -19.75
N ALA A 135 1.53 -5.06 -18.89
CA ALA A 135 1.53 -5.49 -17.50
C ALA A 135 0.39 -4.88 -16.68
N MET A 136 0.15 -3.57 -16.83
CA MET A 136 -0.96 -2.88 -16.16
C MET A 136 -2.33 -3.36 -16.65
N PHE A 137 -2.47 -3.65 -17.94
CA PHE A 137 -3.71 -4.17 -18.49
C PHE A 137 -4.04 -5.56 -17.92
N ALA A 138 -3.05 -6.46 -17.89
CA ALA A 138 -3.20 -7.80 -17.34
C ALA A 138 -3.62 -7.79 -15.87
N ASP A 139 -3.06 -6.85 -15.12
CA ASP A 139 -3.35 -6.62 -13.70
C ASP A 139 -4.80 -6.14 -13.48
N GLY A 140 -5.22 -5.11 -14.23
CA GLY A 140 -6.59 -4.59 -14.17
C GLY A 140 -7.64 -5.65 -14.53
N VAL A 141 -7.42 -6.40 -15.61
CA VAL A 141 -8.28 -7.54 -16.00
C VAL A 141 -8.31 -8.60 -14.88
N GLY A 142 -7.17 -8.89 -14.29
CA GLY A 142 -7.07 -9.84 -13.21
C GLY A 142 -7.79 -9.41 -11.92
N THR A 143 -7.81 -8.12 -11.62
CA THR A 143 -8.60 -7.54 -10.53
C THR A 143 -10.10 -7.61 -10.81
N ILE A 144 -10.53 -7.30 -12.05
CA ILE A 144 -11.94 -7.44 -12.46
C ILE A 144 -12.37 -8.89 -12.32
N LEU A 145 -11.60 -9.83 -12.88
CA LEU A 145 -11.88 -11.26 -12.76
C LEU A 145 -11.94 -11.68 -11.29
N ALA A 146 -11.00 -11.26 -10.45
CA ALA A 146 -11.03 -11.58 -9.02
C ALA A 146 -12.30 -11.06 -8.33
N SER A 147 -12.71 -9.82 -8.63
CA SER A 147 -13.93 -9.22 -8.07
C SER A 147 -15.19 -9.99 -8.47
N LEU A 148 -15.24 -10.51 -9.69
CA LEU A 148 -16.36 -11.32 -10.19
C LEU A 148 -16.51 -12.66 -9.46
N PHE A 149 -15.43 -13.18 -8.86
CA PHE A 149 -15.45 -14.36 -7.99
C PHE A 149 -15.53 -14.00 -6.50
N GLY A 150 -15.92 -12.76 -6.16
CA GLY A 150 -16.13 -12.31 -4.79
C GLY A 150 -14.87 -11.86 -4.04
N SER A 151 -13.75 -11.63 -4.74
CA SER A 151 -12.56 -11.06 -4.11
C SER A 151 -12.78 -9.60 -3.74
N ILE A 152 -12.58 -9.27 -2.46
CA ILE A 152 -12.52 -7.89 -1.96
C ILE A 152 -11.13 -7.26 -2.14
N LEU A 153 -10.13 -8.06 -2.51
CA LEU A 153 -8.75 -7.64 -2.65
C LEU A 153 -8.42 -7.40 -4.12
N GLY A 154 -7.79 -6.26 -4.39
CA GLY A 154 -7.19 -5.99 -5.69
C GLY A 154 -5.98 -6.87 -5.93
N MET A 155 -5.77 -7.23 -7.19
CA MET A 155 -4.60 -7.98 -7.62
C MET A 155 -3.49 -7.00 -8.02
N THR A 156 -2.24 -7.43 -7.92
CA THR A 156 -1.10 -6.64 -8.41
C THR A 156 0.10 -7.55 -8.70
N VAL A 157 1.04 -7.04 -9.47
CA VAL A 157 2.37 -7.62 -9.56
C VAL A 157 3.11 -7.35 -8.25
N TYR A 158 3.80 -8.35 -7.70
CA TYR A 158 4.58 -8.18 -6.49
C TYR A 158 6.00 -7.73 -6.74
N ILE A 159 6.50 -7.00 -5.74
CA ILE A 159 7.92 -6.64 -5.64
C ILE A 159 8.77 -7.93 -5.56
N GLY A 160 10.08 -7.84 -5.76
CA GLY A 160 10.97 -8.98 -5.53
C GLY A 160 11.24 -9.86 -6.73
N HIS A 161 10.79 -9.47 -7.94
CA HIS A 161 11.34 -10.01 -9.19
C HIS A 161 12.87 -10.12 -9.17
N PRO A 162 13.67 -9.11 -8.73
CA PRO A 162 15.12 -9.24 -8.65
C PRO A 162 15.58 -10.36 -7.70
N ALA A 163 14.87 -10.57 -6.59
CA ALA A 163 15.20 -11.61 -5.62
C ALA A 163 14.93 -13.01 -6.21
N TYR A 164 13.75 -13.22 -6.82
CA TYR A 164 13.40 -14.48 -7.47
C TYR A 164 14.38 -14.82 -8.60
N LYS A 165 14.73 -13.83 -9.43
CA LYS A 165 15.71 -14.03 -10.51
C LYS A 165 17.09 -14.43 -9.98
N ARG A 166 17.58 -13.79 -8.92
CA ARG A 166 18.85 -14.19 -8.26
C ARG A 166 18.82 -15.60 -7.68
N MET A 167 17.65 -16.10 -7.30
CA MET A 167 17.47 -17.50 -6.86
C MET A 167 17.37 -18.50 -8.01
N GLY A 168 17.49 -18.05 -9.26
CA GLY A 168 17.38 -18.90 -10.45
C GLY A 168 15.94 -19.19 -10.88
N ALA A 169 14.95 -18.44 -10.37
CA ALA A 169 13.59 -18.52 -10.88
C ALA A 169 13.53 -18.06 -12.34
N ARG A 170 12.75 -18.77 -13.16
CA ARG A 170 12.63 -18.54 -14.61
C ARG A 170 11.19 -18.25 -14.99
N GLN A 171 10.73 -18.78 -16.12
CA GLN A 171 9.44 -18.44 -16.69
C GLN A 171 8.25 -19.19 -16.07
N ALA A 172 8.44 -20.31 -15.37
CA ALA A 172 7.32 -21.17 -14.93
C ALA A 172 6.98 -21.05 -13.44
N TYR A 173 7.87 -20.48 -12.62
CA TYR A 173 7.73 -20.54 -11.16
C TYR A 173 6.42 -19.92 -10.66
N SER A 174 5.96 -18.84 -11.30
CA SER A 174 4.75 -18.13 -10.88
C SER A 174 3.49 -18.99 -11.06
N VAL A 175 3.41 -19.76 -12.15
CA VAL A 175 2.31 -20.73 -12.37
C VAL A 175 2.43 -21.92 -11.43
N ILE A 176 3.64 -22.42 -11.17
CA ILE A 176 3.86 -23.50 -10.20
C ILE A 176 3.38 -23.08 -8.80
N ASN A 177 3.70 -21.86 -8.37
CA ASN A 177 3.21 -21.30 -7.12
C ASN A 177 1.67 -21.25 -7.11
N CYS A 178 1.05 -20.76 -8.19
CA CYS A 178 -0.41 -20.73 -8.30
C CYS A 178 -1.04 -22.13 -8.20
N LEU A 179 -0.43 -23.15 -8.82
CA LEU A 179 -0.89 -24.53 -8.74
C LEU A 179 -0.70 -25.13 -7.34
N ALA A 180 0.35 -24.74 -6.62
CA ALA A 180 0.56 -25.15 -5.23
C ALA A 180 -0.49 -24.55 -4.28
N TYR A 181 -0.89 -23.28 -4.50
CA TYR A 181 -1.93 -22.63 -3.71
C TYR A 181 -3.36 -23.08 -4.08
N ALA A 182 -3.60 -23.53 -5.31
CA ALA A 182 -4.93 -23.87 -5.77
C ALA A 182 -5.65 -24.92 -4.89
N PRO A 183 -5.04 -26.07 -4.51
CA PRO A 183 -5.67 -27.01 -3.58
C PRO A 183 -5.93 -26.37 -2.21
N LEU A 184 -5.01 -25.53 -1.72
CA LEU A 184 -5.18 -24.89 -0.41
C LEU A 184 -6.42 -23.98 -0.39
N CYS A 185 -6.67 -23.26 -1.48
CA CYS A 185 -7.85 -22.42 -1.65
C CYS A 185 -9.11 -23.24 -1.91
N PHE A 186 -9.10 -24.17 -2.86
CA PHE A 186 -10.28 -24.93 -3.28
C PHE A 186 -10.76 -25.92 -2.22
N PHE A 187 -9.91 -26.36 -1.29
CA PHE A 187 -10.31 -27.23 -0.19
C PHE A 187 -10.48 -26.49 1.15
N GLY A 188 -10.37 -25.16 1.19
CA GLY A 188 -10.50 -24.38 2.41
C GLY A 188 -9.39 -24.61 3.45
N ILE A 189 -8.28 -25.23 3.05
CA ILE A 189 -7.17 -25.61 3.94
C ILE A 189 -6.48 -24.36 4.51
N ILE A 190 -6.49 -23.25 3.77
CA ILE A 190 -5.94 -21.96 4.27
C ILE A 190 -6.61 -21.53 5.58
N ALA A 191 -7.93 -21.72 5.72
CA ALA A 191 -8.65 -21.35 6.94
C ALA A 191 -8.15 -22.14 8.16
N LEU A 192 -7.81 -23.41 7.95
CA LEU A 192 -7.22 -24.27 8.98
C LEU A 192 -5.80 -23.79 9.35
N PHE A 193 -4.95 -23.50 8.36
CA PHE A 193 -3.59 -22.98 8.62
C PHE A 193 -3.60 -21.68 9.42
N ILE A 194 -4.51 -20.75 9.09
CA ILE A 194 -4.63 -19.47 9.79
C ILE A 194 -5.00 -19.66 11.27
N ARG A 195 -5.78 -20.71 11.62
CA ARG A 195 -6.12 -21.00 13.03
C ARG A 195 -5.05 -21.80 13.77
N ILE A 196 -4.26 -22.60 13.06
CA ILE A 196 -3.12 -23.31 13.66
C ILE A 196 -2.00 -22.32 14.02
N ILE A 197 -1.75 -21.36 13.13
CA ILE A 197 -0.74 -20.32 13.29
C ILE A 197 -1.27 -19.28 14.27
N ALA A 198 -0.52 -19.01 15.34
CA ALA A 198 -0.90 -17.97 16.29
C ALA A 198 -0.85 -16.58 15.64
N VAL A 199 -1.92 -15.79 15.78
CA VAL A 199 -1.98 -14.40 15.27
C VAL A 199 -0.83 -13.56 15.85
N VAL A 200 -0.45 -13.83 17.10
CA VAL A 200 0.66 -13.17 17.79
C VAL A 200 2.00 -13.40 17.08
N ALA A 201 2.17 -14.51 16.35
CA ALA A 201 3.37 -14.80 15.56
C ALA A 201 3.44 -13.96 14.27
N VAL A 202 2.29 -13.58 13.73
CA VAL A 202 2.20 -12.85 12.45
C VAL A 202 2.43 -11.35 12.64
N ASN A 203 1.98 -10.77 13.75
CA ASN A 203 2.05 -9.32 13.99
C ASN A 203 3.48 -8.75 13.90
N PRO A 204 4.51 -9.34 14.56
CA PRO A 204 5.88 -8.85 14.45
C PRO A 204 6.41 -8.90 13.02
N VAL A 205 6.06 -9.94 12.26
CA VAL A 205 6.47 -10.09 10.86
C VAL A 205 5.94 -8.92 10.03
N ILE A 206 4.66 -8.55 10.21
CA ILE A 206 4.05 -7.40 9.52
C ILE A 206 4.75 -6.09 9.88
N ILE A 207 5.10 -5.88 11.15
CA ILE A 207 5.84 -4.69 11.61
C ILE A 207 7.20 -4.59 10.91
N PHE A 208 7.98 -5.68 10.91
CA PHE A 208 9.28 -5.70 10.25
C PHE A 208 9.18 -5.41 8.75
N ILE A 209 8.14 -5.90 8.09
CA ILE A 209 7.91 -5.62 6.67
C ILE A 209 7.62 -4.13 6.46
N GLY A 210 6.76 -3.53 7.29
CA GLY A 210 6.48 -2.10 7.23
C GLY A 210 7.76 -1.26 7.38
N LEU A 211 8.57 -1.56 8.39
CA LEU A 211 9.84 -0.88 8.64
C LEU A 211 10.84 -1.07 7.49
N PHE A 212 10.91 -2.28 6.92
CA PHE A 212 11.81 -2.57 5.81
C PHE A 212 11.40 -1.82 4.54
N MET A 213 10.10 -1.75 4.22
CA MET A 213 9.60 -0.93 3.10
C MET A 213 9.92 0.56 3.29
N CYS A 214 9.80 1.07 4.53
CA CYS A 214 10.21 2.44 4.85
C CYS A 214 11.71 2.65 4.62
N ALA A 215 12.54 1.72 5.10
CA ALA A 215 13.98 1.78 4.94
C ALA A 215 14.42 1.69 3.47
N GLU A 216 13.83 0.79 2.68
CA GLU A 216 14.10 0.69 1.24
C GLU A 216 13.69 1.96 0.49
N THR A 217 12.53 2.53 0.83
CA THR A 217 12.06 3.79 0.24
C THR A 217 13.05 4.91 0.55
N LEU A 218 13.47 5.06 1.81
CA LEU A 218 14.46 6.07 2.21
C LEU A 218 15.82 5.85 1.53
N ALA A 219 16.25 4.59 1.36
CA ALA A 219 17.54 4.27 0.75
C ALA A 219 17.67 4.71 -0.72
N ILE A 220 16.55 4.80 -1.45
CA ILE A 220 16.51 5.28 -2.84
C ILE A 220 16.05 6.73 -2.97
N THR A 221 15.65 7.36 -1.86
CA THR A 221 15.13 8.74 -1.84
C THR A 221 16.27 9.72 -1.55
N PRO A 222 16.35 10.87 -2.25
CA PRO A 222 17.29 11.93 -1.88
C PRO A 222 17.13 12.37 -0.41
N PRO A 223 18.22 12.57 0.36
CA PRO A 223 18.13 12.92 1.79
C PRO A 223 17.28 14.16 2.09
N ARG A 224 17.20 15.12 1.16
CA ARG A 224 16.37 16.32 1.28
C ARG A 224 14.87 16.02 1.41
N HIS A 225 14.39 14.88 0.91
CA HIS A 225 12.97 14.50 0.95
C HIS A 225 12.59 13.65 2.16
N TYR A 226 13.52 13.35 3.09
CA TYR A 226 13.21 12.52 4.26
C TYR A 226 12.11 13.12 5.14
N ILE A 227 12.07 14.45 5.26
CA ILE A 227 11.00 15.15 6.00
C ILE A 227 9.65 14.97 5.31
N ALA A 228 9.61 15.04 3.97
CA ALA A 228 8.38 14.80 3.21
C ALA A 228 7.88 13.37 3.40
N PHE A 229 8.78 12.38 3.41
CA PHE A 229 8.45 10.98 3.71
C PHE A 229 7.83 10.83 5.10
N LEU A 230 8.47 11.38 6.14
CA LEU A 230 7.98 11.27 7.53
C LEU A 230 6.62 11.95 7.73
N LEU A 231 6.44 13.16 7.18
CA LEU A 231 5.16 13.87 7.22
C LEU A 231 4.09 13.15 6.39
N GLY A 232 4.49 12.54 5.28
CA GLY A 232 3.63 11.71 4.44
C GLY A 232 3.00 10.52 5.17
N LEU A 233 3.64 9.99 6.21
CA LEU A 233 3.09 8.89 7.02
C LEU A 233 2.03 9.34 8.04
N THR A 234 1.95 10.64 8.34
CA THR A 234 1.06 11.15 9.40
C THR A 234 -0.44 10.86 9.19
N PRO A 235 -1.02 10.89 7.96
CA PRO A 235 -2.43 10.58 7.77
C PRO A 235 -2.78 9.13 8.12
N VAL A 236 -1.90 8.17 7.81
CA VAL A 236 -2.13 6.75 8.14
C VAL A 236 -1.99 6.50 9.64
N VAL A 237 -1.04 7.17 10.31
CA VAL A 237 -0.93 7.13 11.77
C VAL A 237 -2.19 7.70 12.43
N ALA A 238 -2.71 8.81 11.89
CA ALA A 238 -3.96 9.42 12.35
C ALA A 238 -5.17 8.49 12.18
N ASP A 239 -5.25 7.79 11.05
CA ASP A 239 -6.31 6.82 10.76
C ASP A 239 -6.27 5.62 11.69
N TRP A 240 -5.08 5.07 11.95
CA TRP A 240 -4.88 4.03 12.96
C TRP A 240 -5.28 4.50 14.37
N ALA A 241 -4.85 5.70 14.78
CA ALA A 241 -5.18 6.26 16.08
C ALA A 241 -6.69 6.45 16.24
N ARG A 242 -7.34 7.07 15.24
CA ARG A 242 -8.79 7.24 15.18
C ARG A 242 -9.54 5.90 15.29
N GLY A 243 -9.12 4.89 14.52
CA GLY A 243 -9.72 3.56 14.56
C GLY A 243 -9.57 2.88 15.92
N THR A 244 -8.40 3.02 16.55
CA THR A 244 -8.13 2.48 17.90
C THR A 244 -9.05 3.12 18.95
N ILE A 245 -9.23 4.45 18.88
CA ILE A 245 -10.16 5.17 19.76
C ILE A 245 -11.59 4.68 19.57
N ILE A 246 -12.08 4.63 18.33
CA ILE A 246 -13.46 4.19 18.03
C ILE A 246 -13.70 2.75 18.53
N ASN A 247 -12.77 1.84 18.23
CA ASN A 247 -12.90 0.44 18.63
C ASN A 247 -12.84 0.26 20.15
N GLY A 248 -11.93 0.98 20.83
CA GLY A 248 -11.80 0.93 22.29
C GLY A 248 -13.07 1.43 22.98
N VAL A 249 -13.63 2.53 22.48
CA VAL A 249 -14.92 3.08 22.95
C VAL A 249 -16.04 2.05 22.75
N ALA A 250 -16.16 1.46 21.56
CA ALA A 250 -17.20 0.46 21.27
C ALA A 250 -17.13 -0.77 22.21
N VAL A 251 -15.92 -1.28 22.49
CA VAL A 251 -15.71 -2.42 23.40
C VAL A 251 -16.05 -2.07 24.84
N ALA A 252 -15.69 -0.87 25.32
CA ALA A 252 -16.05 -0.43 26.67
C ALA A 252 -17.57 -0.37 26.87
N TYR A 253 -18.32 0.06 25.85
CA TYR A 253 -19.78 0.14 25.91
C TYR A 253 -20.47 -1.23 25.90
N LEU A 254 -19.99 -2.19 25.11
CA LEU A 254 -20.57 -3.56 25.09
C LEU A 254 -20.53 -4.25 26.46
N ASN A 255 -19.59 -3.84 27.33
CA ASN A 255 -19.43 -4.39 28.67
C ASN A 255 -20.18 -3.61 29.76
N VAL A 256 -20.87 -2.52 29.40
CA VAL A 256 -21.64 -1.68 30.32
C VAL A 256 -23.13 -1.76 29.95
N THR A 257 -23.86 -2.70 30.55
CA THR A 257 -25.32 -2.78 30.48
C THR A 257 -25.96 -1.66 31.31
N LEU A 258 -26.16 -0.49 30.69
CA LEU A 258 -27.03 0.55 31.26
C LEU A 258 -28.45 0.39 30.69
N PRO A 259 -29.46 0.04 31.52
CA PRO A 259 -30.84 0.01 31.07
C PRO A 259 -31.31 1.44 30.70
N ASN A 260 -32.00 1.56 29.56
CA ASN A 260 -32.64 2.78 29.03
C ASN A 260 -31.75 3.85 28.38
N VAL A 261 -30.54 3.51 27.94
CA VAL A 261 -29.76 4.38 27.05
C VAL A 261 -29.86 3.84 25.63
N ASP A 262 -30.64 4.52 24.77
CA ASP A 262 -30.69 4.22 23.34
C ASP A 262 -29.41 4.80 22.68
N PHE A 263 -28.55 3.93 22.17
CA PHE A 263 -27.22 4.31 21.70
C PHE A 263 -27.31 4.95 20.31
N ALA A 264 -27.05 6.26 20.23
CA ALA A 264 -26.67 6.88 18.97
C ALA A 264 -25.20 6.53 18.67
N GLN A 265 -24.89 6.08 17.45
CA GLN A 265 -23.52 5.90 16.94
C GLN A 265 -22.64 7.18 16.95
N ASN A 266 -23.14 8.27 17.52
CA ASN A 266 -22.55 9.60 17.58
C ASN A 266 -21.89 9.86 18.94
N VAL A 267 -20.99 8.98 19.42
CA VAL A 267 -20.13 9.27 20.59
C VAL A 267 -19.00 10.25 20.22
N THR A 268 -18.68 10.29 18.93
CA THR A 268 -17.67 11.11 18.27
C THR A 268 -17.68 12.61 18.62
N PRO A 269 -18.84 13.30 18.73
CA PRO A 269 -18.90 14.74 19.04
C PRO A 269 -18.55 15.08 20.50
N HIS A 270 -18.51 14.09 21.39
CA HIS A 270 -18.31 14.29 22.83
C HIS A 270 -16.86 14.09 23.28
N ILE A 271 -15.94 13.78 22.36
CA ILE A 271 -14.50 13.65 22.65
C ILE A 271 -13.86 15.05 22.57
N THR A 272 -13.67 15.70 23.72
CA THR A 272 -13.31 17.13 23.81
C THR A 272 -11.88 17.43 24.28
N ASP A 273 -11.25 16.55 25.07
CA ASP A 273 -9.95 16.83 25.72
C ASP A 273 -8.75 16.77 24.77
N PHE A 274 -8.92 16.17 23.59
CA PHE A 274 -8.00 16.27 22.47
C PHE A 274 -8.78 16.57 21.20
N SER A 275 -8.12 17.17 20.19
CA SER A 275 -8.76 17.48 18.91
C SER A 275 -9.04 16.21 18.11
N TYR A 276 -10.06 15.45 18.53
CA TYR A 276 -10.54 14.29 17.80
C TYR A 276 -11.01 14.68 16.40
N HIS A 277 -11.63 15.86 16.30
CA HIS A 277 -12.05 16.42 15.02
C HIS A 277 -10.87 16.64 14.06
N GLY A 278 -9.77 17.23 14.54
CA GLY A 278 -8.55 17.37 13.75
C GLY A 278 -7.94 16.02 13.36
N LEU A 279 -7.89 15.07 14.30
CA LEU A 279 -7.44 13.71 14.05
C LEU A 279 -8.31 13.01 12.98
N SER A 280 -9.62 13.17 13.07
CA SER A 280 -10.59 12.61 12.12
C SER A 280 -10.41 13.18 10.72
N ASN A 281 -10.16 14.48 10.62
CA ASN A 281 -9.91 15.14 9.34
C ASN A 281 -8.53 14.80 8.78
N LEU A 282 -7.53 14.52 9.62
CA LEU A 282 -6.23 14.04 9.14
C LEU A 282 -6.29 12.57 8.70
N ALA A 283 -7.21 11.78 9.26
CA ALA A 283 -7.44 10.38 8.90
C ALA A 283 -8.32 10.19 7.65
N GLY A 284 -9.21 11.15 7.35
CA GLY A 284 -10.16 11.06 6.25
C GLY A 284 -9.48 10.94 4.89
N GLY A 285 -9.59 9.78 4.24
CA GLY A 285 -8.91 9.53 2.96
C GLY A 285 -7.39 9.37 3.10
N SER A 286 -6.92 8.85 4.24
CA SER A 286 -5.51 8.72 4.64
C SER A 286 -4.58 8.30 3.49
N LEU A 287 -4.96 7.29 2.70
CA LEU A 287 -4.16 6.82 1.55
C LEU A 287 -3.96 7.90 0.46
N LEU A 288 -5.02 8.58 0.01
CA LEU A 288 -4.88 9.70 -0.94
C LEU A 288 -4.07 10.82 -0.32
N GLN A 289 -4.36 11.11 0.95
CA GLN A 289 -3.74 12.21 1.65
C GLN A 289 -2.23 12.02 1.83
N CYS A 290 -1.77 10.79 2.09
CA CYS A 290 -0.35 10.44 2.08
C CYS A 290 0.31 10.81 0.74
N ILE A 291 -0.31 10.44 -0.38
CA ILE A 291 0.24 10.71 -1.72
C ILE A 291 0.29 12.22 -1.97
N LEU A 292 -0.81 12.92 -1.72
CA LEU A 292 -0.95 14.34 -2.00
C LEU A 292 -0.01 15.19 -1.14
N ILE A 293 0.01 14.96 0.19
CA ILE A 293 0.88 15.71 1.11
C ILE A 293 2.35 15.43 0.78
N THR A 294 2.72 14.17 0.53
CA THR A 294 4.11 13.84 0.17
C THR A 294 4.52 14.54 -1.12
N ALA A 295 3.68 14.51 -2.16
CA ALA A 295 3.96 15.17 -3.44
C ALA A 295 4.08 16.70 -3.29
N ILE A 296 3.16 17.34 -2.57
CA ILE A 296 3.20 18.79 -2.31
C ILE A 296 4.49 19.18 -1.57
N LEU A 297 4.85 18.43 -0.52
CA LEU A 297 6.06 18.68 0.26
C LEU A 297 7.33 18.47 -0.58
N MET A 298 7.39 17.41 -1.39
CA MET A 298 8.54 17.17 -2.27
C MET A 298 8.73 18.31 -3.27
N TYR A 299 7.67 18.75 -3.96
CA TYR A 299 7.77 19.87 -4.91
C TYR A 299 8.06 21.21 -4.24
N MET A 300 7.63 21.41 -3.01
CA MET A 300 7.99 22.57 -2.20
C MET A 300 9.49 22.55 -1.86
N ILE A 301 10.01 21.40 -1.41
CA ILE A 301 11.44 21.21 -1.10
C ILE A 301 12.31 21.40 -2.35
N ASP A 302 11.89 20.84 -3.49
CA ASP A 302 12.60 20.98 -4.76
C ASP A 302 12.39 22.35 -5.43
N ARG A 303 11.62 23.26 -4.81
CA ARG A 303 11.33 24.61 -5.32
C ARG A 303 10.70 24.59 -6.72
N LYS A 304 9.92 23.55 -7.03
CA LYS A 304 9.15 23.37 -8.26
C LYS A 304 7.70 23.80 -8.02
N PHE A 305 7.52 25.10 -7.75
CA PHE A 305 6.29 25.63 -7.15
C PHE A 305 5.03 25.47 -8.02
N ILE A 306 5.12 25.58 -9.35
CA ILE A 306 3.98 25.30 -10.24
C ILE A 306 3.47 23.87 -10.09
N ARG A 307 4.36 22.88 -9.96
CA ARG A 307 3.96 21.49 -9.74
C ARG A 307 3.29 21.35 -8.36
N GLY A 308 3.85 21.99 -7.32
CA GLY A 308 3.24 22.06 -5.98
C GLY A 308 1.84 22.68 -5.99
N ALA A 309 1.62 23.73 -6.79
CA ALA A 309 0.32 24.36 -6.98
C ALA A 309 -0.70 23.42 -7.65
N LEU A 310 -0.29 22.69 -8.69
CA LEU A 310 -1.15 21.69 -9.35
C LEU A 310 -1.58 20.56 -8.41
N TRP A 311 -0.65 20.06 -7.58
CA TRP A 311 -0.97 19.05 -6.57
C TRP A 311 -1.86 19.59 -5.45
N SER A 312 -1.67 20.84 -5.04
CA SER A 312 -2.54 21.52 -4.08
C SER A 312 -3.94 21.75 -4.64
N PHE A 313 -4.04 22.09 -5.92
CA PHE A 313 -5.32 22.20 -6.62
C PHE A 313 -6.08 20.87 -6.65
N LEU A 314 -5.38 19.79 -7.00
CA LEU A 314 -5.97 18.44 -6.97
C LEU A 314 -6.43 18.08 -5.55
N ALA A 315 -5.62 18.36 -4.53
CA ALA A 315 -5.99 18.11 -3.14
C ALA A 315 -7.21 18.92 -2.69
N GLY A 316 -7.27 20.21 -3.06
CA GLY A 316 -8.45 21.06 -2.81
C GLY A 316 -9.71 20.51 -3.45
N LEU A 317 -9.63 20.06 -4.71
CA LEU A 317 -10.77 19.46 -5.42
C LEU A 317 -11.22 18.16 -4.75
N LEU A 318 -10.29 17.28 -4.38
CA LEU A 318 -10.61 16.03 -3.68
C LEU A 318 -11.21 16.29 -2.30
N SER A 319 -10.76 17.34 -1.60
CA SER A 319 -11.30 17.73 -0.30
C SER A 319 -12.71 18.31 -0.41
N PHE A 320 -12.98 19.10 -1.45
CA PHE A 320 -14.31 19.65 -1.72
C PHE A 320 -15.37 18.55 -1.92
N PHE A 321 -14.98 17.44 -2.55
CA PHE A 321 -15.86 16.28 -2.73
C PHE A 321 -15.88 15.32 -1.53
N GLY A 322 -15.06 15.55 -0.50
CA GLY A 322 -14.97 14.70 0.68
C GLY A 322 -14.15 13.43 0.50
N LEU A 323 -13.34 13.32 -0.57
CA LEU A 323 -12.44 12.18 -0.79
C LEU A 323 -11.23 12.22 0.13
N ILE A 324 -10.85 13.41 0.60
CA ILE A 324 -9.85 13.63 1.66
C ILE A 324 -10.41 14.60 2.70
N HIS A 325 -9.89 14.53 3.92
CA HIS A 325 -10.27 15.38 5.04
C HIS A 325 -11.74 15.35 5.49
N SER A 326 -12.47 14.31 5.11
CA SER A 326 -13.85 14.11 5.54
C SER A 326 -14.18 12.64 5.72
N SER A 327 -15.19 12.37 6.55
CA SER A 327 -15.84 11.06 6.68
C SER A 327 -17.01 10.87 5.72
N ASN A 328 -17.47 11.94 5.06
CA ASN A 328 -18.64 11.94 4.19
C ASN A 328 -18.24 12.35 2.77
N LEU A 329 -18.91 11.75 1.78
CA LEU A 329 -18.74 12.08 0.37
C LEU A 329 -19.93 12.88 -0.13
N GLY A 330 -19.64 13.88 -0.96
CA GLY A 330 -20.63 14.79 -1.50
C GLY A 330 -20.03 16.17 -1.78
N ILE A 331 -20.86 17.13 -2.17
CA ILE A 331 -20.41 18.51 -2.32
C ILE A 331 -20.42 19.15 -0.93
N LEU A 332 -19.24 19.27 -0.32
CA LEU A 332 -19.09 19.68 1.08
C LEU A 332 -18.96 21.20 1.21
N TYR A 333 -20.03 21.93 0.86
CA TYR A 333 -20.06 23.40 0.86
C TYR A 333 -20.74 24.02 2.10
N LYS A 334 -21.37 23.20 2.96
CA LYS A 334 -22.10 23.74 4.13
C LYS A 334 -21.10 24.11 5.22
N GLN A 335 -21.44 25.12 6.05
CA GLN A 335 -20.58 25.54 7.16
C GLN A 335 -20.26 24.43 8.18
N THR A 336 -21.14 23.43 8.27
CA THR A 336 -21.00 22.23 9.11
C THR A 336 -20.03 21.20 8.53
N ASP A 337 -19.70 21.31 7.25
CA ASP A 337 -18.80 20.39 6.58
C ASP A 337 -17.36 20.91 6.70
N ASP A 338 -16.41 19.99 6.69
CA ASP A 338 -14.98 20.36 6.72
C ASP A 338 -14.36 20.48 5.34
N GLY A 339 -14.94 19.86 4.31
CA GLY A 339 -14.38 19.83 2.96
C GLY A 339 -14.09 21.23 2.39
N TRP A 340 -15.02 22.19 2.54
CA TRP A 340 -14.78 23.56 2.08
C TRP A 340 -13.65 24.27 2.83
N ARG A 341 -13.45 23.99 4.14
CA ARG A 341 -12.39 24.62 4.95
C ARG A 341 -11.02 24.22 4.44
N PHE A 342 -10.84 22.93 4.18
CA PHE A 342 -9.61 22.40 3.60
C PHE A 342 -9.44 22.83 2.14
N THR A 343 -10.52 22.92 1.37
CA THR A 343 -10.48 23.47 0.00
C THR A 343 -9.93 24.91 0.00
N VAL A 344 -10.37 25.75 0.93
CA VAL A 344 -9.84 27.11 1.11
C VAL A 344 -8.38 27.07 1.55
N GLY A 345 -8.01 26.18 2.48
CA GLY A 345 -6.61 25.99 2.88
C GLY A 345 -5.69 25.62 1.70
N TYR A 346 -6.14 24.71 0.83
CA TYR A 346 -5.41 24.37 -0.39
C TYR A 346 -5.39 25.53 -1.40
N ALA A 347 -6.46 26.32 -1.51
CA ALA A 347 -6.45 27.53 -2.33
C ALA A 347 -5.42 28.55 -1.83
N MET A 348 -5.27 28.72 -0.52
CA MET A 348 -4.21 29.55 0.07
C MET A 348 -2.81 28.98 -0.23
N MET A 349 -2.64 27.66 -0.20
CA MET A 349 -1.38 27.02 -0.61
C MET A 349 -1.05 27.25 -2.08
N ILE A 350 -2.05 27.20 -2.97
CA ILE A 350 -1.87 27.53 -4.40
C ILE A 350 -1.39 28.98 -4.55
N LEU A 351 -2.03 29.92 -3.87
CA LEU A 351 -1.62 31.33 -3.88
C LEU A 351 -0.18 31.48 -3.39
N LEU A 352 0.18 30.82 -2.28
CA LEU A 352 1.54 30.81 -1.77
C LEU A 352 2.54 30.29 -2.80
N PHE A 353 2.25 29.16 -3.46
CA PHE A 353 3.13 28.60 -4.50
C PHE A 353 3.28 29.52 -5.71
N ILE A 354 2.20 30.18 -6.15
CA ILE A 354 2.27 31.17 -7.23
C ILE A 354 3.12 32.37 -6.82
N LEU A 355 2.99 32.86 -5.58
CA LEU A 355 3.83 33.94 -5.07
C LEU A 355 5.31 33.52 -4.99
N CYS A 356 5.60 32.30 -4.55
CA CYS A 356 6.96 31.74 -4.55
C CYS A 356 7.54 31.60 -5.96
N GLU A 357 6.74 31.17 -6.94
CA GLU A 357 7.15 31.12 -8.36
C GLU A 357 7.49 32.53 -8.90
N ILE A 358 6.68 33.55 -8.58
CA ILE A 358 6.97 34.93 -8.98
C ILE A 358 8.26 35.42 -8.32
N ALA A 359 8.41 35.18 -7.02
CA ALA A 359 9.62 35.52 -6.28
C ALA A 359 10.87 34.81 -6.83
N GLN A 360 10.73 33.56 -7.28
CA GLN A 360 11.80 32.81 -7.93
C GLN A 360 12.18 33.42 -9.29
N ARG A 361 11.21 33.86 -10.09
CA ARG A 361 11.45 34.57 -11.36
C ARG A 361 12.14 35.92 -11.14
N TRP A 362 11.84 36.59 -10.04
CA TRP A 362 12.52 37.81 -9.61
C TRP A 362 13.85 37.57 -8.89
N LYS A 363 14.31 36.31 -8.81
CA LYS A 363 15.56 35.88 -8.16
C LYS A 363 15.64 36.18 -6.66
N TRP A 364 14.49 36.30 -6.00
CA TRP A 364 14.43 36.38 -4.53
C TRP A 364 14.53 34.99 -3.88
N ILE A 365 14.21 33.94 -4.64
CA ILE A 365 14.33 32.54 -4.24
C ILE A 365 15.24 31.84 -5.24
N GLU A 366 16.06 30.92 -4.74
CA GLU A 366 16.91 30.05 -5.56
C GLU A 366 16.09 29.24 -6.58
N GLY A 367 16.75 28.83 -7.67
CA GLY A 367 16.14 28.07 -8.75
C GLY A 367 15.63 26.68 -8.33
N PRO A 368 14.83 26.02 -9.18
CA PRO A 368 14.36 24.67 -8.92
C PRO A 368 15.54 23.72 -8.82
N GLU A 369 15.44 22.78 -7.89
CA GLU A 369 16.45 21.75 -7.72
C GLU A 369 16.41 20.77 -8.91
N SER A 370 17.58 20.42 -9.45
CA SER A 370 17.68 19.37 -10.46
C SER A 370 17.46 18.01 -9.80
N GLU A 371 16.59 17.18 -10.38
CA GLU A 371 16.44 15.79 -9.93
C GLU A 371 17.60 14.95 -10.49
N PRO A 372 18.06 13.92 -9.75
CA PRO A 372 18.96 12.92 -10.32
C PRO A 372 18.35 12.17 -11.52
N ASP A 373 17.03 12.06 -11.61
CA ASP A 373 16.34 11.38 -12.71
C ASP A 373 16.18 12.27 -13.97
N ASP A 374 16.39 13.59 -13.82
CA ASP A 374 16.49 14.56 -14.91
C ASP A 374 17.92 14.63 -15.49
N LEU A 375 18.88 13.94 -14.86
CA LEU A 375 20.25 13.83 -15.33
C LEU A 375 20.28 12.89 -16.54
N SER A 376 21.01 13.29 -17.57
CA SER A 376 21.41 12.35 -18.61
C SER A 376 22.08 11.13 -17.97
N SER A 377 22.07 9.97 -18.67
CA SER A 377 22.69 8.75 -18.15
C SER A 377 24.14 8.95 -17.70
N GLU A 378 24.87 9.89 -18.31
CA GLU A 378 26.24 10.25 -17.93
C GLU A 378 26.33 11.01 -16.61
N GLU A 379 25.51 12.05 -16.44
CA GLU A 379 25.46 12.87 -15.23
C GLU A 379 25.01 12.05 -14.00
N TRP A 380 24.12 11.07 -14.19
CA TRP A 380 23.71 10.14 -13.14
C TRP A 380 24.88 9.24 -12.67
N HIS A 381 25.68 8.75 -13.62
CA HIS A 381 26.89 7.98 -13.31
C HIS A 381 27.95 8.83 -12.59
N GLU A 382 28.04 10.12 -12.93
CA GLU A 382 28.94 11.06 -12.29
C GLU A 382 28.51 11.40 -10.86
N TRP A 383 27.23 11.70 -10.65
CA TRP A 383 26.65 11.90 -9.32
C TRP A 383 26.85 10.67 -8.41
N ASN A 384 26.60 9.46 -8.92
CA ASN A 384 26.84 8.24 -8.13
C ASN A 384 28.31 8.02 -7.78
N ARG A 385 29.23 8.33 -8.70
CA ARG A 385 30.67 8.29 -8.41
C ARG A 385 31.05 9.29 -7.32
N MET A 386 30.51 10.51 -7.36
CA MET A 386 30.73 11.53 -6.33
C MET A 386 30.19 11.09 -4.96
N GLN A 387 29.01 10.46 -4.91
CA GLN A 387 28.45 9.94 -3.66
C GLN A 387 29.25 8.77 -3.09
N GLN A 388 29.81 7.91 -3.93
CA GLN A 388 30.72 6.83 -3.51
C GLN A 388 32.04 7.39 -2.97
N SER A 389 32.62 8.37 -3.66
CA SER A 389 33.84 9.06 -3.21
C SER A 389 33.64 9.77 -1.86
N ASN A 390 32.50 10.44 -1.65
CA ASN A 390 32.18 11.09 -0.38
C ASN A 390 31.96 10.09 0.78
N LYS A 391 31.47 8.89 0.49
CA LYS A 391 31.35 7.81 1.49
C LYS A 391 32.70 7.20 1.86
N GLU A 392 33.66 7.20 0.94
CA GLU A 392 35.03 6.76 1.20
C GLU A 392 35.83 7.80 1.98
N SER A 393 35.62 9.10 1.71
CA SER A 393 36.28 10.18 2.45
C SER A 393 35.75 10.38 3.88
N GLN A 394 34.52 9.95 4.17
CA GLN A 394 33.94 9.95 5.53
C GLN A 394 34.28 8.69 6.35
N ARG A 395 35.04 7.74 5.77
CA ARG A 395 35.51 6.51 6.45
C ARG A 395 36.93 6.61 7.02
N PHE A 396 37.53 7.81 7.01
CA PHE A 396 38.83 8.08 7.62
C PHE A 396 38.72 8.93 8.87
#